data_AF-A0A091KS12-F1
#
_entry.id   AF-A0A091KS12-F1
#
_cell.length_a   1.000
_cell.length_b   1.000
_cell.length_c   1.000
_cell.angle_alpha   90.00
_cell.angle_beta   90.00
_cell.angle_gamma   90.00
#
_symmetry.space_group_name_H-M   'P 1'
#
loop_
_entity.id
_entity.type
_entity.pdbx_description
1 polymer ?
#
loop_
_entity_poly.entity_id
_entity_poly.type
_entity_poly.pdbx_seq_one_letter_code
_entity_poly.pdbx_strand_id
1 'polypeptide(L)'
;LPARRLEKLEKEAKSSVARFEEITSKWASAKELRIPQELQQLLSQQQQRCALLLEEKNKLIADLQQELKNKDERYAQAVQKQSDDIHLLLERMEEQTRLMLKTYRRRLLQMEKAFELERRELLDNNRKEWEEAMQAHRAREVEHLRARMKKVEEFEKQLRQLGMQDEEEYNNMKTQLENDVQNLERQIQQVKAAYHLNREKLEYNRQVLEKRDEENTTFRSRQKRKINRLQGLLNNLRKKLTDQEKQFREETQSLAADRERIARQYEELQRRMRHFAISDAKKFREVWKMNEEEAKGLARKALDADRIIHSQQLGLPWEEPPYPFLNSVSPLQLAKARRGATKLAAEVLREMGSGGKENPAKAEDRLAALRNISKATAKRILELVSDESGFLVERELLRPLGTLGRRKRILVKLESIFAALQIHSEDDLHQLVEFFLKYKAQEVAGGQ
;
A
#
# COMPACT_ATOMS: atom_id res chain seq x y z
N LEU A 1 8.57 -21.05 184.33
CA LEU A 1 8.50 -19.65 184.85
C LEU A 1 7.23 -19.37 185.65
N PRO A 2 5.99 -19.66 185.18
CA PRO A 2 4.78 -19.36 185.97
C PRO A 2 4.64 -20.19 187.26
N ALA A 3 5.02 -21.47 187.24
CA ALA A 3 4.92 -22.36 188.41
C ALA A 3 5.74 -21.88 189.62
N ARG A 4 6.98 -21.42 189.41
CA ARG A 4 7.85 -20.89 190.49
C ARG A 4 7.36 -19.55 191.04
N ARG A 5 6.68 -18.73 190.24
CA ARG A 5 6.06 -17.47 190.67
C ARG A 5 4.84 -17.75 191.54
N LEU A 6 3.99 -18.68 191.13
CA LEU A 6 2.83 -19.12 191.91
C LEU A 6 3.24 -19.69 193.27
N GLU A 7 4.26 -20.55 193.30
CA GLU A 7 4.75 -21.14 194.55
C GLU A 7 5.32 -20.10 195.54
N LYS A 8 6.00 -19.04 195.04
CA LYS A 8 6.47 -17.92 195.87
C LYS A 8 5.31 -17.09 196.42
N LEU A 9 4.30 -16.81 195.58
CA LEU A 9 3.09 -16.07 195.98
C LEU A 9 2.27 -16.85 197.03
N GLU A 10 2.15 -18.17 196.88
CA GLU A 10 1.44 -19.01 197.86
C GLU A 10 2.17 -19.09 199.21
N LYS A 11 3.50 -19.20 199.20
CA LYS A 11 4.31 -19.21 200.44
C LYS A 11 4.25 -17.88 201.16
N GLU A 12 4.32 -16.77 200.43
CA GLU A 12 4.18 -15.42 200.98
C GLU A 12 2.76 -15.15 201.48
N ALA A 13 1.72 -15.60 200.76
CA ALA A 13 0.33 -15.52 201.21
C ALA A 13 0.12 -16.28 202.53
N LYS A 14 0.54 -17.55 202.60
CA LYS A 14 0.47 -18.38 203.82
C LYS A 14 1.24 -17.77 204.99
N SER A 15 2.46 -17.28 204.76
CA SER A 15 3.25 -16.61 205.80
C SER A 15 2.62 -15.29 206.24
N SER A 16 2.03 -14.53 205.31
CA SER A 16 1.37 -13.26 205.64
C SER A 16 0.11 -13.47 206.48
N VAL A 17 -0.69 -14.49 206.17
CA VAL A 17 -1.89 -14.85 206.94
C VAL A 17 -1.51 -15.26 208.36
N ALA A 18 -0.52 -16.14 208.52
CA ALA A 18 -0.06 -16.55 209.84
C ALA A 18 0.45 -15.36 210.69
N ARG A 19 1.22 -14.44 210.09
CA ARG A 19 1.69 -13.23 210.79
C ARG A 19 0.56 -12.24 211.10
N PHE A 20 -0.43 -12.12 210.23
CA PHE A 20 -1.65 -11.34 210.48
C PHE A 20 -2.46 -11.90 211.63
N GLU A 21 -2.64 -13.22 211.71
CA GLU A 21 -3.34 -13.89 212.81
C GLU A 21 -2.60 -13.73 214.15
N GLU A 22 -1.27 -13.83 214.14
CA GLU A 22 -0.43 -13.54 215.33
C GLU A 22 -0.54 -12.07 215.80
N ILE A 23 -0.59 -11.11 214.88
CA ILE A 23 -0.85 -9.70 215.20
C ILE A 23 -2.25 -9.57 215.81
N THR A 24 -3.26 -10.19 215.18
CA THR A 24 -4.68 -10.12 215.56
C THR A 24 -4.93 -10.67 216.96
N SER A 25 -4.37 -11.85 217.28
CA SER A 25 -4.52 -12.49 218.59
C SER A 25 -3.94 -11.66 219.75
N LYS A 26 -2.84 -10.94 219.53
CA LYS A 26 -2.22 -10.07 220.55
C LYS A 26 -2.96 -8.77 220.80
N TRP A 27 -3.92 -8.38 219.96
CA TRP A 27 -4.86 -7.30 220.28
C TRP A 27 -5.86 -7.71 221.38
N ALA A 28 -6.13 -9.01 221.54
CA ALA A 28 -6.97 -9.50 222.64
C ALA A 28 -6.27 -9.31 223.99
N SER A 29 -4.98 -9.63 224.08
CA SER A 29 -4.18 -9.41 225.30
C SER A 29 -3.91 -7.93 225.60
N ALA A 30 -3.87 -7.07 224.58
CA ALA A 30 -3.77 -5.62 224.77
C ALA A 30 -4.94 -5.03 225.57
N LYS A 31 -6.15 -5.61 225.46
CA LYS A 31 -7.35 -5.12 226.17
C LYS A 31 -7.33 -5.39 227.67
N GLU A 32 -6.52 -6.33 228.14
CA GLU A 32 -6.49 -6.77 229.53
C GLU A 32 -5.43 -6.03 230.37
N LEU A 33 -4.49 -5.34 229.74
CA LEU A 33 -3.40 -4.63 230.40
C LEU A 33 -3.87 -3.26 230.92
N ARG A 34 -3.86 -3.08 232.24
CA ARG A 34 -4.25 -1.83 232.92
C ARG A 34 -3.07 -0.89 233.20
N ILE A 35 -1.83 -1.30 232.90
CA ILE A 35 -0.62 -0.48 233.08
C ILE A 35 -0.28 0.24 231.76
N PRO A 36 -0.33 1.58 231.71
CA PRO A 36 -0.15 2.33 230.46
C PRO A 36 1.22 2.14 229.78
N GLN A 37 2.30 1.96 230.54
CA GLN A 37 3.64 1.73 229.95
C GLN A 37 3.73 0.37 229.23
N GLU A 38 3.12 -0.67 229.81
CA GLU A 38 3.08 -2.02 229.22
C GLU A 38 2.21 -2.05 227.96
N LEU A 39 1.08 -1.33 227.98
CA LEU A 39 0.23 -1.14 226.81
C LEU A 39 0.97 -0.42 225.68
N GLN A 40 1.71 0.65 225.98
CA GLN A 40 2.47 1.41 224.98
C GLN A 40 3.59 0.56 224.36
N GLN A 41 4.29 -0.25 225.15
CA GLN A 41 5.28 -1.19 224.64
C GLN A 41 4.65 -2.23 223.70
N LEU A 42 3.51 -2.81 224.08
CA LEU A 42 2.81 -3.79 223.26
C LEU A 42 2.29 -3.19 221.95
N LEU A 43 1.73 -1.97 221.99
CA LEU A 43 1.31 -1.23 220.79
C LEU A 43 2.49 -0.92 219.87
N SER A 44 3.64 -0.51 220.40
CA SER A 44 4.84 -0.25 219.61
C SER A 44 5.36 -1.51 218.91
N GLN A 45 5.32 -2.66 219.60
CA GLN A 45 5.68 -3.95 219.01
C GLN A 45 4.67 -4.41 217.95
N GLN A 46 3.38 -4.16 218.14
CA GLN A 46 2.36 -4.43 217.12
C GLN A 46 2.53 -3.55 215.88
N GLN A 47 2.82 -2.27 216.07
CA GLN A 47 3.11 -1.36 214.97
C GLN A 47 4.34 -1.80 214.17
N GLN A 48 5.41 -2.24 214.86
CA GLN A 48 6.59 -2.81 214.21
C GLN A 48 6.27 -4.09 213.43
N ARG A 49 5.44 -5.00 213.98
CA ARG A 49 5.02 -6.22 213.28
C ARG A 49 4.18 -5.93 212.03
N CYS A 50 3.25 -4.97 212.10
CA CYS A 50 2.49 -4.49 210.95
C CYS A 50 3.40 -3.85 209.90
N ALA A 51 4.38 -3.05 210.32
CA ALA A 51 5.35 -2.43 209.41
C ALA A 51 6.18 -3.49 208.68
N LEU A 52 6.70 -4.49 209.39
CA LEU A 52 7.47 -5.59 208.78
C LEU A 52 6.66 -6.39 207.75
N LEU A 53 5.37 -6.62 208.03
CA LEU A 53 4.48 -7.33 207.11
C LEU A 53 4.15 -6.50 205.85
N LEU A 54 3.93 -5.20 206.03
CA LEU A 54 3.76 -4.26 204.91
C LEU A 54 5.04 -4.15 204.08
N GLU A 55 6.21 -4.15 204.71
CA GLU A 55 7.51 -4.15 204.00
C GLU A 55 7.70 -5.40 203.14
N GLU A 56 7.31 -6.58 203.62
CA GLU A 56 7.38 -7.81 202.81
C GLU A 56 6.41 -7.78 201.63
N LYS A 57 5.16 -7.32 201.83
CA LYS A 57 4.19 -7.10 200.74
C LYS A 57 4.70 -6.09 199.72
N ASN A 58 5.28 -4.99 200.19
CA ASN A 58 5.87 -3.96 199.33
C ASN A 58 7.07 -4.50 198.53
N LYS A 59 7.92 -5.35 199.12
CA LYS A 59 9.01 -6.04 198.40
C LYS A 59 8.46 -6.96 197.31
N LEU A 60 7.44 -7.76 197.62
CA LEU A 60 6.80 -8.62 196.63
C LEU A 60 6.16 -7.80 195.49
N ILE A 61 5.48 -6.70 195.80
CA ILE A 61 4.92 -5.79 194.80
C ILE A 61 6.03 -5.25 193.90
N ALA A 62 7.17 -4.83 194.47
CA ALA A 62 8.32 -4.35 193.71
C ALA A 62 8.90 -5.43 192.78
N ASP A 63 9.04 -6.68 193.26
CA ASP A 63 9.50 -7.81 192.44
C ASP A 63 8.55 -8.10 191.28
N LEU A 64 7.23 -8.11 191.52
CA LEU A 64 6.22 -8.31 190.48
C LEU A 64 6.19 -7.17 189.47
N GLN A 65 6.35 -5.93 189.94
CA GLN A 65 6.47 -4.76 189.07
C GLN A 65 7.74 -4.84 188.21
N GLN A 66 8.86 -5.31 188.75
CA GLN A 66 10.09 -5.50 187.98
C GLN A 66 9.96 -6.64 186.97
N GLU A 67 9.32 -7.76 187.34
CA GLU A 67 9.03 -8.84 186.39
C GLU A 67 8.11 -8.37 185.26
N LEU A 68 7.10 -7.54 185.55
CA LEU A 68 6.21 -6.95 184.56
C LEU A 68 7.01 -6.05 183.60
N LYS A 69 7.82 -5.12 184.13
CA LYS A 69 8.72 -4.26 183.32
C LYS A 69 9.63 -5.09 182.42
N ASN A 70 10.28 -6.12 182.96
CA ASN A 70 11.16 -7.00 182.19
C ASN A 70 10.41 -7.74 181.07
N LYS A 71 9.13 -8.07 181.27
CA LYS A 71 8.29 -8.69 180.23
C LYS A 71 7.87 -7.68 179.19
N ASP A 72 7.43 -6.49 179.60
CA ASP A 72 7.07 -5.39 178.71
C ASP A 72 8.25 -4.99 177.82
N GLU A 73 9.46 -4.89 178.39
CA GLU A 73 10.69 -4.67 177.63
C GLU A 73 10.95 -5.77 176.60
N ARG A 74 10.76 -7.05 176.97
CA ARG A 74 10.91 -8.17 176.02
C ARG A 74 9.84 -8.15 174.92
N TYR A 75 8.60 -7.79 175.26
CA TYR A 75 7.53 -7.63 174.28
C TYR A 75 7.84 -6.47 173.34
N ALA A 76 8.28 -5.32 173.84
CA ALA A 76 8.70 -4.18 173.04
C ALA A 76 9.87 -4.56 172.11
N GLN A 77 10.86 -5.29 172.61
CA GLN A 77 11.96 -5.80 171.78
C GLN A 77 11.49 -6.78 170.70
N ALA A 78 10.53 -7.65 171.00
CA ALA A 78 9.98 -8.59 170.02
C ALA A 78 9.17 -7.86 168.93
N VAL A 79 8.36 -6.87 169.32
CA VAL A 79 7.60 -6.00 168.39
C VAL A 79 8.56 -5.20 167.52
N GLN A 80 9.64 -4.66 168.10
CA GLN A 80 10.67 -3.93 167.34
C GLN A 80 11.31 -4.86 166.30
N LYS A 81 11.75 -6.05 166.70
CA LYS A 81 12.34 -7.04 165.76
C LYS A 81 11.37 -7.41 164.64
N GLN A 82 10.10 -7.64 164.97
CA GLN A 82 9.08 -7.94 163.98
C GLN A 82 8.85 -6.76 163.02
N SER A 83 8.87 -5.52 163.53
CA SER A 83 8.79 -4.32 162.70
C SER A 83 9.98 -4.25 161.74
N ASP A 84 11.20 -4.46 162.24
CA ASP A 84 12.42 -4.45 161.45
C ASP A 84 12.39 -5.53 160.35
N ASP A 85 11.92 -6.74 160.67
CA ASP A 85 11.75 -7.84 159.70
C ASP A 85 10.71 -7.51 158.61
N ILE A 86 9.59 -6.87 158.98
CA ILE A 86 8.57 -6.41 158.02
C ILE A 86 9.13 -5.32 157.12
N HIS A 87 9.88 -4.36 157.67
CA HIS A 87 10.54 -3.32 156.87
C HIS A 87 11.50 -3.93 155.85
N LEU A 88 12.33 -4.88 156.26
CA LEU A 88 13.24 -5.58 155.35
C LEU A 88 12.50 -6.34 154.24
N LEU A 89 11.37 -6.97 154.56
CA LEU A 89 10.54 -7.63 153.55
C LEU A 89 9.96 -6.63 152.55
N LEU A 90 9.45 -5.48 153.02
CA LEU A 90 8.93 -4.42 152.16
C LEU A 90 10.01 -3.87 151.23
N GLU A 91 11.21 -3.61 151.74
CA GLU A 91 12.35 -3.16 150.92
C GLU A 91 12.67 -4.17 149.80
N ARG A 92 12.73 -5.47 150.13
CA ARG A 92 12.97 -6.52 149.13
C ARG A 92 11.85 -6.61 148.09
N MET A 93 10.59 -6.49 148.51
CA MET A 93 9.44 -6.49 147.59
C MET A 93 9.44 -5.26 146.67
N GLU A 94 9.80 -4.08 147.19
CA GLU A 94 9.97 -2.87 146.40
C GLU A 94 11.11 -3.01 145.39
N GLU A 95 12.24 -3.56 145.79
CA GLU A 95 13.39 -3.83 144.91
C GLU A 95 13.01 -4.81 143.80
N GLN A 96 12.31 -5.91 144.13
CA GLN A 96 11.81 -6.87 143.15
C GLN A 96 10.85 -6.20 142.16
N THR A 97 9.92 -5.37 142.65
CA THR A 97 8.97 -4.63 141.80
C THR A 97 9.70 -3.66 140.88
N ARG A 98 10.69 -2.91 141.41
CA ARG A 98 11.54 -2.00 140.62
C ARG A 98 12.33 -2.75 139.56
N LEU A 99 12.91 -3.91 139.88
CA LEU A 99 13.65 -4.73 138.93
C LEU A 99 12.73 -5.28 137.83
N MET A 100 11.54 -5.76 138.20
CA MET A 100 10.55 -6.25 137.25
C MET A 100 10.09 -5.14 136.28
N LEU A 101 9.78 -3.95 136.79
CA LEU A 101 9.42 -2.80 135.95
C LEU A 101 10.57 -2.38 135.01
N LYS A 102 11.82 -2.40 135.49
CA LYS A 102 13.00 -2.12 134.64
C LYS A 102 13.14 -3.15 133.52
N THR A 103 12.94 -4.44 133.80
CA THR A 103 13.05 -5.49 132.78
C THR A 103 11.92 -5.41 131.76
N TYR A 104 10.68 -5.14 132.18
CA TYR A 104 9.56 -4.93 131.24
C TYR A 104 9.77 -3.72 130.34
N ARG A 105 10.22 -2.58 130.88
CA ARG A 105 10.56 -1.40 130.05
C ARG A 105 11.64 -1.72 129.02
N ARG A 106 12.69 -2.46 129.41
CA ARG A 106 13.74 -2.88 128.49
C ARG A 106 13.21 -3.82 127.40
N ARG A 107 12.35 -4.78 127.75
CA ARG A 107 11.74 -5.70 126.79
C ARG A 107 10.83 -4.96 125.80
N LEU A 108 10.00 -4.02 126.28
CA LEU A 108 9.18 -3.18 125.41
C LEU A 108 10.03 -2.41 124.41
N LEU A 109 11.10 -1.76 124.86
CA LEU A 109 12.01 -1.03 123.98
C LEU A 109 12.72 -1.94 122.97
N GLN A 110 12.98 -3.20 123.32
CA GLN A 110 13.54 -4.17 122.37
C GLN A 110 12.51 -4.61 121.32
N MET A 111 11.25 -4.82 121.73
CA MET A 111 10.15 -5.13 120.81
C MET A 111 9.88 -3.96 119.85
N GLU A 112 9.83 -2.73 120.35
CA GLU A 112 9.69 -1.52 119.52
C GLU A 112 10.80 -1.42 118.49
N LYS A 113 12.07 -1.62 118.90
CA LYS A 113 13.21 -1.62 117.97
C LYS A 113 13.13 -2.72 116.92
N ALA A 114 12.64 -3.91 117.28
CA ALA A 114 12.43 -5.00 116.32
C ALA A 114 11.35 -4.63 115.29
N PHE A 115 10.21 -4.10 115.74
CA PHE A 115 9.15 -3.64 114.83
C PHE A 115 9.59 -2.49 113.93
N GLU A 116 10.40 -1.55 114.43
CA GLU A 116 10.97 -0.49 113.61
C GLU A 116 11.90 -1.03 112.53
N LEU A 117 12.71 -2.05 112.85
CA LEU A 117 13.60 -2.70 111.89
C LEU A 117 12.79 -3.43 110.82
N GLU A 118 11.84 -4.27 111.22
CA GLU A 118 10.95 -5.00 110.30
C GLU A 118 10.22 -4.04 109.36
N ARG A 119 9.73 -2.91 109.88
CA ARG A 119 9.08 -1.88 109.07
C ARG A 119 10.03 -1.25 108.05
N ARG A 120 11.28 -0.97 108.44
CA ARG A 120 12.29 -0.41 107.52
C ARG A 120 12.63 -1.40 106.42
N GLU A 121 12.89 -2.65 106.78
CA GLU A 121 13.19 -3.71 105.81
C GLU A 121 12.04 -3.92 104.81
N LEU A 122 10.79 -3.91 105.30
CA LEU A 122 9.62 -4.01 104.42
C LEU A 122 9.49 -2.82 103.47
N LEU A 123 9.73 -1.59 103.95
CA LEU A 123 9.72 -0.40 103.10
C LEU A 123 10.84 -0.42 102.06
N ASP A 124 12.04 -0.86 102.46
CA ASP A 124 13.19 -0.97 101.56
C ASP A 124 12.95 -2.06 100.49
N ASN A 125 12.37 -3.19 100.85
CA ASN A 125 12.02 -4.25 99.91
C ASN A 125 10.94 -3.77 98.92
N ASN A 126 9.85 -3.17 99.41
CA ASN A 126 8.81 -2.62 98.53
C ASN A 126 9.36 -1.55 97.59
N ARG A 127 10.28 -0.71 98.08
CA ARG A 127 10.95 0.30 97.25
C ARG A 127 11.80 -0.34 96.16
N LYS A 128 12.58 -1.38 96.48
CA LYS A 128 13.39 -2.12 95.49
C LYS A 128 12.51 -2.77 94.44
N GLU A 129 11.45 -3.47 94.84
CA GLU A 129 10.49 -4.09 93.91
C GLU A 129 9.87 -3.06 92.96
N TRP A 130 9.50 -1.88 93.49
CA TRP A 130 8.98 -0.78 92.67
C TRP A 130 10.04 -0.24 91.70
N GLU A 131 11.26 -0.01 92.17
CA GLU A 131 12.36 0.47 91.33
C GLU A 131 12.70 -0.54 90.21
N GLU A 132 12.74 -1.83 90.51
CA GLU A 132 12.95 -2.91 89.53
C GLU A 132 11.81 -2.98 88.51
N ALA A 133 10.56 -2.93 88.96
CA ALA A 133 9.40 -2.91 88.06
C ALA A 133 9.41 -1.69 87.12
N MET A 134 9.77 -0.51 87.64
CA MET A 134 9.88 0.70 86.84
C MET A 134 11.05 0.64 85.85
N GLN A 135 12.19 0.07 86.24
CA GLN A 135 13.31 -0.15 85.33
C GLN A 135 12.92 -1.13 84.20
N ALA A 136 12.27 -2.23 84.54
CA ALA A 136 11.78 -3.19 83.56
C ALA A 136 10.76 -2.56 82.59
N HIS A 137 9.86 -1.70 83.10
CA HIS A 137 8.93 -0.95 82.25
C HIS A 137 9.66 -0.04 81.28
N ARG A 138 10.59 0.79 81.77
CA ARG A 138 11.40 1.69 80.93
C ARG A 138 12.22 0.92 79.89
N ALA A 139 12.78 -0.22 80.24
CA ALA A 139 13.52 -1.07 79.31
C ALA A 139 12.63 -1.56 78.17
N ARG A 140 11.41 -2.05 78.48
CA ARG A 140 10.43 -2.46 77.47
C ARG A 140 9.99 -1.30 76.59
N GLU A 141 9.76 -0.11 77.15
CA GLU A 141 9.42 1.08 76.37
C GLU A 141 10.54 1.44 75.38
N VAL A 142 11.79 1.42 75.83
CA VAL A 142 12.96 1.66 74.97
C VAL A 142 13.07 0.61 73.87
N GLU A 143 12.83 -0.67 74.17
CA GLU A 143 12.80 -1.74 73.17
C GLU A 143 11.70 -1.54 72.14
N HIS A 144 10.48 -1.18 72.56
CA HIS A 144 9.38 -0.86 71.67
C HIS A 144 9.69 0.33 70.77
N LEU A 145 10.31 1.39 71.30
CA LEU A 145 10.75 2.54 70.53
C LEU A 145 11.85 2.16 69.51
N ARG A 146 12.84 1.37 69.93
CA ARG A 146 13.89 0.85 69.02
C ARG A 146 13.29 0.00 67.90
N ALA A 147 12.33 -0.87 68.22
CA ALA A 147 11.65 -1.69 67.22
C ALA A 147 10.84 -0.84 66.22
N ARG A 148 10.16 0.23 66.70
CA ARG A 148 9.51 1.20 65.82
C ARG A 148 10.49 1.93 64.93
N MET A 149 11.61 2.42 65.48
CA MET A 149 12.65 3.09 64.70
C MET A 149 13.21 2.19 63.59
N LYS A 150 13.53 0.93 63.90
CA LYS A 150 13.99 -0.04 62.90
C LYS A 150 12.98 -0.22 61.76
N LYS A 151 11.69 -0.34 62.07
CA LYS A 151 10.65 -0.43 61.04
C LYS A 151 10.59 0.83 60.17
N VAL A 152 10.73 2.01 60.77
CA VAL A 152 10.80 3.27 60.01
C VAL A 152 12.03 3.28 59.10
N GLU A 153 13.20 2.90 59.59
CA GLU A 153 14.42 2.79 58.77
C GLU A 153 14.27 1.77 57.63
N GLU A 154 13.59 0.65 57.87
CA GLU A 154 13.26 -0.34 56.84
C GLU A 154 12.33 0.24 55.78
N PHE A 155 11.26 0.95 56.17
CA PHE A 155 10.37 1.62 55.23
C PHE A 155 11.06 2.74 54.45
N GLU A 156 11.95 3.51 55.08
CA GLU A 156 12.76 4.52 54.38
C GLU A 156 13.70 3.89 53.36
N LYS A 157 14.28 2.72 53.66
CA LYS A 157 15.10 1.98 52.70
C LYS A 157 14.26 1.48 51.53
N GLN A 158 13.07 0.95 51.80
CA GLN A 158 12.14 0.50 50.76
C GLN A 158 11.67 1.66 49.87
N LEU A 159 11.33 2.81 50.46
CA LEU A 159 10.96 4.02 49.71
C LEU A 159 12.12 4.52 48.83
N ARG A 160 13.35 4.50 49.36
CA ARG A 160 14.54 4.84 48.57
C ARG A 160 14.75 3.87 47.41
N GLN A 161 14.61 2.56 47.64
CA GLN A 161 14.73 1.55 46.59
C GLN A 161 13.66 1.72 45.51
N LEU A 162 12.41 1.96 45.90
CA LEU A 162 11.31 2.22 44.98
C LEU A 162 11.59 3.48 44.15
N GLY A 163 12.04 4.57 44.79
CA GLY A 163 12.40 5.80 44.08
C GLY A 163 13.51 5.61 43.04
N MET A 164 14.53 4.79 43.36
CA MET A 164 15.58 4.44 42.39
C MET A 164 15.03 3.60 41.24
N GLN A 165 14.15 2.63 41.52
CA GLN A 165 13.51 1.81 40.48
C GLN A 165 12.63 2.66 39.56
N ASP A 166 11.81 3.54 40.12
CA ASP A 166 10.96 4.46 39.36
C ASP A 166 11.80 5.39 38.46
N GLU A 167 12.94 5.89 38.96
CA GLU A 167 13.86 6.72 38.19
C GLU A 167 14.56 5.93 37.07
N GLU A 168 14.96 4.68 37.33
CA GLU A 168 15.49 3.76 36.32
C GLU A 168 14.46 3.43 35.24
N GLU A 169 13.23 3.11 35.62
CA GLU A 169 12.11 2.86 34.68
C GLU A 169 11.82 4.08 33.83
N TYR A 170 11.77 5.27 34.45
CA TYR A 170 11.61 6.53 33.74
C TYR A 170 12.75 6.78 32.74
N ASN A 171 14.00 6.59 33.16
CA ASN A 171 15.17 6.78 32.28
C ASN A 171 15.18 5.76 31.13
N ASN A 172 14.79 4.52 31.38
CA ASN A 172 14.66 3.48 30.37
C ASN A 172 13.59 3.86 29.33
N MET A 173 12.40 4.26 29.79
CA MET A 173 11.31 4.70 28.92
C MET A 173 11.70 5.96 28.12
N LYS A 174 12.34 6.93 28.77
CA LYS A 174 12.85 8.13 28.10
C LYS A 174 13.85 7.77 27.00
N THR A 175 14.81 6.89 27.29
CA THR A 175 15.81 6.43 26.31
C THR A 175 15.14 5.70 25.14
N GLN A 176 14.13 4.87 25.40
CA GLN A 176 13.35 4.20 24.34
C GLN A 176 12.65 5.21 23.43
N LEU A 177 11.95 6.19 24.02
CA LEU A 177 11.26 7.23 23.26
C LEU A 177 12.24 8.11 22.46
N GLU A 178 13.39 8.47 23.03
CA GLU A 178 14.43 9.20 22.32
C GLU A 178 14.99 8.40 21.13
N ASN A 179 15.17 7.09 21.28
CA ASN A 179 15.58 6.20 20.19
C ASN A 179 14.52 6.11 19.08
N ASP A 180 13.24 6.02 19.45
CA ASP A 180 12.13 5.98 18.48
C ASP A 180 12.04 7.28 17.69
N VAL A 181 12.17 8.43 18.37
CA VAL A 181 12.25 9.74 17.70
C VAL A 181 13.41 9.78 16.71
N GLN A 182 14.62 9.36 17.11
CA GLN A 182 15.77 9.31 16.20
C GLN A 182 15.53 8.38 15.00
N ASN A 183 14.88 7.23 15.20
CA ASN A 183 14.56 6.30 14.12
C ASN A 183 13.55 6.90 13.14
N LEU A 184 12.50 7.54 13.64
CA LEU A 184 11.51 8.25 12.82
C LEU A 184 12.15 9.41 12.04
N GLU A 185 13.03 10.18 12.67
CA GLU A 185 13.78 11.23 11.99
C GLU A 185 14.64 10.67 10.85
N ARG A 186 15.35 9.56 11.07
CA ARG A 186 16.13 8.88 10.02
C ARG A 186 15.23 8.43 8.87
N GLN A 187 14.07 7.83 9.17
CA GLN A 187 13.11 7.41 8.13
C GLN A 187 12.60 8.60 7.33
N ILE A 188 12.26 9.72 7.99
CA ILE A 188 11.85 10.95 7.31
C ILE A 188 12.95 11.45 6.38
N GLN A 189 14.22 11.45 6.84
CA GLN A 189 15.34 11.87 5.98
C GLN A 189 15.54 10.93 4.78
N GLN A 190 15.40 9.62 4.95
CA GLN A 190 15.45 8.66 3.84
C GLN A 190 14.35 8.91 2.81
N VAL A 191 13.10 9.12 3.26
CA VAL A 191 11.96 9.43 2.38
C VAL A 191 12.18 10.76 1.66
N LYS A 192 12.67 11.80 2.36
CA LYS A 192 13.01 13.09 1.76
C LYS A 192 14.06 12.92 0.65
N ALA A 193 15.13 12.18 0.90
CA ALA A 193 16.17 11.91 -0.10
C ALA A 193 15.61 11.17 -1.33
N ALA A 194 14.78 10.14 -1.12
CA ALA A 194 14.12 9.41 -2.20
C ALA A 194 13.17 10.32 -3.02
N TYR A 195 12.43 11.19 -2.35
CA TYR A 195 11.57 12.17 -2.99
C TYR A 195 12.37 13.16 -3.84
N HIS A 196 13.48 13.71 -3.32
CA HIS A 196 14.37 14.59 -4.07
C HIS A 196 14.91 13.92 -5.34
N LEU A 197 15.39 12.68 -5.22
CA LEU A 197 15.86 11.90 -6.37
C LEU A 197 14.76 11.68 -7.41
N ASN A 198 13.54 11.35 -6.97
CA ASN A 198 12.41 11.16 -7.88
C ASN A 198 11.98 12.47 -8.56
N ARG A 199 12.03 13.59 -7.83
CA ARG A 199 11.79 14.92 -8.38
C ARG A 199 12.78 15.25 -9.49
N GLU A 200 14.08 15.01 -9.27
CA GLU A 200 15.12 15.22 -10.30
C GLU A 200 14.92 14.31 -11.52
N LYS A 201 14.56 13.03 -11.30
CA LYS A 201 14.23 12.11 -12.42
C LYS A 201 13.03 12.59 -13.24
N LEU A 202 11.97 13.07 -12.60
CA LEU A 202 10.81 13.61 -13.28
C LEU A 202 11.16 14.89 -14.05
N GLU A 203 11.99 15.75 -13.48
CA GLU A 203 12.45 16.97 -14.13
C GLU A 203 13.32 16.66 -15.35
N TYR A 204 14.21 15.68 -15.26
CA TYR A 204 14.97 15.17 -16.40
C TYR A 204 14.04 14.60 -17.49
N ASN A 205 13.08 13.74 -17.13
CA ASN A 205 12.11 13.19 -18.08
C ASN A 205 11.30 14.29 -18.78
N ARG A 206 10.89 15.32 -18.04
CA ARG A 206 10.21 16.50 -18.61
C ARG A 206 11.09 17.19 -19.65
N GLN A 207 12.35 17.47 -19.33
CA GLN A 207 13.28 18.11 -20.27
C GLN A 207 13.50 17.27 -21.54
N VAL A 208 13.60 15.94 -21.42
CA VAL A 208 13.74 15.05 -22.58
C VAL A 208 12.49 15.07 -23.46
N LEU A 209 11.30 15.05 -22.85
CA LEU A 209 10.04 15.15 -23.58
C LEU A 209 9.88 16.50 -24.27
N GLU A 210 10.22 17.60 -23.59
CA GLU A 210 10.21 18.95 -24.17
C GLU A 210 11.11 19.03 -25.40
N LYS A 211 12.36 18.53 -25.32
CA LYS A 211 13.26 18.47 -26.48
C LYS A 211 12.67 17.62 -27.61
N ARG A 212 12.07 16.47 -27.30
CA ARG A 212 11.43 15.62 -28.31
C ARG A 212 10.24 16.32 -28.97
N ASP A 213 9.47 17.10 -28.22
CA ASP A 213 8.35 17.87 -28.76
C ASP A 213 8.83 19.05 -29.62
N GLU A 214 9.91 19.72 -29.24
CA GLU A 214 10.60 20.71 -30.09
C GLU A 214 11.10 20.08 -31.41
N GLU A 215 11.74 18.91 -31.35
CA GLU A 215 12.16 18.17 -32.54
C GLU A 215 10.97 17.72 -33.40
N ASN A 216 9.91 17.21 -32.77
CA ASN A 216 8.70 16.80 -33.47
C ASN A 216 7.99 17.99 -34.13
N THR A 217 7.90 19.13 -33.45
CA THR A 217 7.25 20.34 -33.98
C THR A 217 8.04 20.89 -35.16
N THR A 218 9.38 20.95 -35.06
CA THR A 218 10.24 21.35 -36.19
C THR A 218 10.13 20.36 -37.36
N PHE A 219 10.15 19.05 -37.11
CA PHE A 219 9.95 18.02 -38.13
C PHE A 219 8.58 18.10 -38.81
N ARG A 220 7.50 18.24 -38.02
CA ARG A 220 6.13 18.46 -38.53
C ARG A 220 6.07 19.72 -39.39
N SER A 221 6.71 20.82 -38.97
CA SER A 221 6.79 22.05 -39.78
C SER A 221 7.52 21.81 -41.12
N ARG A 222 8.58 20.99 -41.14
CA ARG A 222 9.36 20.65 -42.34
C ARG A 222 8.54 19.76 -43.27
N GLN A 223 7.87 18.73 -42.74
CA GLN A 223 6.98 17.87 -43.52
C GLN A 223 5.80 18.64 -44.08
N LYS A 224 5.14 19.51 -43.28
CA LYS A 224 4.05 20.38 -43.75
C LYS A 224 4.50 21.29 -44.90
N ARG A 225 5.70 21.89 -44.80
CA ARG A 225 6.31 22.66 -45.89
C ARG A 225 6.54 21.81 -47.14
N LYS A 226 7.04 20.57 -46.99
CA LYS A 226 7.24 19.63 -48.11
C LYS A 226 5.92 19.24 -48.77
N ILE A 227 4.90 18.91 -47.98
CA ILE A 227 3.54 18.60 -48.46
C ILE A 227 2.99 19.78 -49.26
N ASN A 228 3.06 21.00 -48.74
CA ASN A 228 2.55 22.18 -49.45
C ASN A 228 3.28 22.41 -50.78
N ARG A 229 4.60 22.19 -50.84
CA ARG A 229 5.37 22.27 -52.11
C ARG A 229 4.92 21.22 -53.11
N LEU A 230 4.76 19.97 -52.67
CA LEU A 230 4.31 18.87 -53.53
C LEU A 230 2.87 19.07 -54.00
N GLN A 231 1.99 19.56 -53.13
CA GLN A 231 0.62 19.94 -53.49
C GLN A 231 0.60 21.07 -54.52
N GLY A 232 1.46 22.09 -54.35
CA GLY A 232 1.64 23.15 -55.35
C GLY A 232 2.12 22.62 -56.71
N LEU A 233 3.13 21.74 -56.71
CA LEU A 233 3.63 21.10 -57.94
C LEU A 233 2.55 20.23 -58.60
N LEU A 234 1.84 19.43 -57.82
CA LEU A 234 0.76 18.57 -58.28
C LEU A 234 -0.37 19.39 -58.88
N ASN A 235 -0.78 20.49 -58.25
CA ASN A 235 -1.79 21.40 -58.77
C ASN A 235 -1.32 22.08 -60.08
N ASN A 236 -0.05 22.47 -60.17
CA ASN A 236 0.52 23.02 -61.40
C ASN A 236 0.55 21.98 -62.53
N LEU A 237 0.93 20.73 -62.24
CA LEU A 237 0.89 19.64 -63.22
C LEU A 237 -0.53 19.32 -63.66
N ARG A 238 -1.50 19.30 -62.72
CA ARG A 238 -2.92 19.16 -63.05
C ARG A 238 -3.39 20.27 -63.99
N LYS A 239 -3.03 21.53 -63.72
CA LYS A 239 -3.35 22.66 -64.60
C LYS A 239 -2.73 22.48 -66.00
N LYS A 240 -1.45 22.13 -66.09
CA LYS A 240 -0.79 21.86 -67.37
C LYS A 240 -1.49 20.73 -68.14
N LEU A 241 -1.87 19.65 -67.45
CA LEU A 241 -2.60 18.54 -68.07
C LEU A 241 -3.97 19.01 -68.59
N THR A 242 -4.73 19.77 -67.80
CA THR A 242 -6.03 20.30 -68.24
C THR A 242 -5.90 21.27 -69.42
N ASP A 243 -4.85 22.09 -69.44
CA ASP A 243 -4.57 23.01 -70.53
C ASP A 243 -4.20 22.24 -71.82
N GLN A 244 -3.35 21.21 -71.70
CA GLN A 244 -3.01 20.32 -72.83
C GLN A 244 -4.22 19.55 -73.34
N GLU A 245 -5.05 18.99 -72.45
CA GLU A 245 -6.30 18.35 -72.84
C GLU A 245 -7.22 19.31 -73.60
N LYS A 246 -7.29 20.57 -73.16
CA LYS A 246 -8.07 21.60 -73.85
C LYS A 246 -7.49 21.92 -75.23
N GLN A 247 -6.18 22.12 -75.33
CA GLN A 247 -5.48 22.34 -76.61
C GLN A 247 -5.73 21.18 -77.58
N PHE A 248 -5.52 19.93 -77.16
CA PHE A 248 -5.77 18.78 -78.02
C PHE A 248 -7.24 18.65 -78.44
N ARG A 249 -8.20 18.98 -77.55
CA ARG A 249 -9.62 19.01 -77.92
C ARG A 249 -9.90 20.07 -78.99
N GLU A 250 -9.36 21.28 -78.83
CA GLU A 250 -9.51 22.37 -79.80
C GLU A 250 -8.86 22.03 -81.15
N GLU A 251 -7.63 21.49 -81.14
CA GLU A 251 -6.93 21.01 -82.34
C GLU A 251 -7.73 19.92 -83.05
N THR A 252 -8.22 18.92 -82.32
CA THR A 252 -9.04 17.83 -82.90
C THR A 252 -10.32 18.38 -83.54
N GLN A 253 -10.99 19.35 -82.90
CA GLN A 253 -12.18 19.99 -83.45
C GLN A 253 -11.85 20.80 -84.70
N SER A 254 -10.76 21.56 -84.71
CA SER A 254 -10.33 22.34 -85.88
C SER A 254 -9.97 21.45 -87.08
N LEU A 255 -9.23 20.36 -86.84
CA LEU A 255 -8.86 19.38 -87.87
C LEU A 255 -10.09 18.62 -88.40
N ALA A 256 -11.07 18.33 -87.53
CA ALA A 256 -12.33 17.73 -87.96
C ALA A 256 -13.11 18.69 -88.87
N ALA A 257 -13.19 19.98 -88.52
CA ALA A 257 -13.82 21.00 -89.36
C ALA A 257 -13.10 21.21 -90.70
N ASP A 258 -11.76 21.20 -90.71
CA ASP A 258 -10.97 21.27 -91.94
C ASP A 258 -11.17 20.04 -92.83
N ARG A 259 -11.20 18.83 -92.25
CA ARG A 259 -11.51 17.59 -92.97
C ARG A 259 -12.89 17.67 -93.62
N GLU A 260 -13.89 18.15 -92.90
CA GLU A 260 -15.25 18.31 -93.44
C GLU A 260 -15.29 19.35 -94.56
N ARG A 261 -14.57 20.48 -94.41
CA ARG A 261 -14.46 21.50 -95.46
C ARG A 261 -13.82 20.94 -96.73
N ILE A 262 -12.70 20.22 -96.61
CA ILE A 262 -12.00 19.62 -97.75
C ILE A 262 -12.89 18.55 -98.42
N ALA A 263 -13.60 17.74 -97.64
CA ALA A 263 -14.54 16.75 -98.18
C ALA A 263 -15.64 17.43 -99.02
N ARG A 264 -16.24 18.53 -98.53
CA ARG A 264 -17.22 19.31 -99.29
C ARG A 264 -16.63 19.91 -100.58
N GLN A 265 -15.42 20.49 -100.51
CA GLN A 265 -14.72 21.00 -101.70
C GLN A 265 -14.43 19.90 -102.72
N TYR A 266 -14.07 18.69 -102.27
CA TYR A 266 -13.84 17.55 -103.14
C TYR A 266 -15.13 17.06 -103.81
N GLU A 267 -16.25 17.01 -103.08
CA GLU A 267 -17.56 16.69 -103.66
C GLU A 267 -17.98 17.71 -104.72
N GLU A 268 -17.78 19.01 -104.47
CA GLU A 268 -18.07 20.06 -105.46
C GLU A 268 -17.18 19.92 -106.71
N LEU A 269 -15.89 19.62 -106.53
CA LEU A 269 -14.98 19.38 -107.64
C LEU A 269 -15.42 18.18 -108.48
N GLN A 270 -15.80 17.07 -107.84
CA GLN A 270 -16.34 15.91 -108.53
C GLN A 270 -17.63 16.25 -109.32
N ARG A 271 -18.53 17.05 -108.73
CA ARG A 271 -19.74 17.53 -109.43
C ARG A 271 -19.37 18.38 -110.65
N ARG A 272 -18.40 19.28 -110.53
CA ARG A 272 -17.89 20.09 -111.67
C ARG A 272 -17.26 19.22 -112.75
N MET A 273 -16.41 18.26 -112.40
CA MET A 273 -15.79 17.33 -113.35
C MET A 273 -16.83 16.53 -114.13
N ARG A 274 -17.88 16.02 -113.47
CA ARG A 274 -18.99 15.34 -114.15
C ARG A 274 -19.73 16.26 -115.11
N HIS A 275 -20.00 17.51 -114.71
CA HIS A 275 -20.60 18.51 -115.60
C HIS A 275 -19.73 18.83 -116.82
N PHE A 276 -18.42 19.00 -116.65
CA PHE A 276 -17.49 19.23 -117.75
C PHE A 276 -17.44 18.05 -118.71
N ALA A 277 -17.32 16.82 -118.21
CA ALA A 277 -17.31 15.62 -119.06
C ALA A 277 -18.57 15.50 -119.93
N ILE A 278 -19.75 15.80 -119.37
CA ILE A 278 -21.02 15.80 -120.12
C ILE A 278 -21.04 16.92 -121.17
N SER A 279 -20.60 18.13 -120.80
CA SER A 279 -20.54 19.27 -121.70
C SER A 279 -19.57 19.05 -122.86
N ASP A 280 -18.37 18.51 -122.58
CA ASP A 280 -17.34 18.24 -123.58
C ASP A 280 -17.78 17.12 -124.54
N ALA A 281 -18.41 16.06 -124.04
CA ALA A 281 -18.99 15.01 -124.88
C ALA A 281 -20.15 15.50 -125.76
N LYS A 282 -20.85 16.57 -125.35
CA LYS A 282 -21.89 17.22 -126.16
C LYS A 282 -21.26 18.09 -127.26
N LYS A 283 -20.30 18.96 -126.90
CA LYS A 283 -19.55 19.79 -127.84
C LYS A 283 -18.82 18.94 -128.89
N PHE A 284 -18.16 17.86 -128.49
CA PHE A 284 -17.48 16.96 -129.42
C PHE A 284 -18.43 16.36 -130.45
N ARG A 285 -19.64 15.95 -130.03
CA ARG A 285 -20.66 15.43 -130.94
C ARG A 285 -21.20 16.49 -131.90
N GLU A 286 -21.37 17.72 -131.44
CA GLU A 286 -21.83 18.83 -132.29
C GLU A 286 -20.79 19.20 -133.34
N VAL A 287 -19.51 19.33 -132.95
CA VAL A 287 -18.40 19.62 -133.88
C VAL A 287 -18.20 18.48 -134.89
N TRP A 288 -18.32 17.23 -134.46
CA TRP A 288 -18.22 16.09 -135.37
C TRP A 288 -19.29 16.13 -136.47
N LYS A 289 -20.55 16.40 -136.10
CA LYS A 289 -21.65 16.51 -137.06
C LYS A 289 -21.41 17.64 -138.07
N MET A 290 -20.99 18.81 -137.58
CA MET A 290 -20.70 19.97 -138.42
C MET A 290 -19.59 19.66 -139.45
N ASN A 291 -18.45 19.09 -139.00
CA ASN A 291 -17.33 18.78 -139.89
C ASN A 291 -17.69 17.68 -140.90
N GLU A 292 -18.49 16.69 -140.50
CA GLU A 292 -18.94 15.63 -141.41
C GLU A 292 -19.90 16.17 -142.48
N GLU A 293 -20.76 17.13 -142.14
CA GLU A 293 -21.60 17.86 -143.09
C GLU A 293 -20.77 18.71 -144.07
N GLU A 294 -19.78 19.45 -143.59
CA GLU A 294 -18.88 20.25 -144.45
C GLU A 294 -18.07 19.37 -145.42
N ALA A 295 -17.49 18.27 -144.94
CA ALA A 295 -16.73 17.34 -145.77
C ALA A 295 -17.60 16.70 -146.87
N LYS A 296 -18.86 16.34 -146.55
CA LYS A 296 -19.83 15.85 -147.55
C LYS A 296 -20.23 16.94 -148.54
N GLY A 297 -20.37 18.19 -148.09
CA GLY A 297 -20.62 19.34 -148.97
C GLY A 297 -19.50 19.57 -149.98
N LEU A 298 -18.23 19.44 -149.56
CA LEU A 298 -17.07 19.54 -150.45
C LEU A 298 -17.00 18.35 -151.43
N ALA A 299 -17.29 17.13 -150.97
CA ALA A 299 -17.32 15.95 -151.83
C ALA A 299 -18.34 16.11 -152.98
N ARG A 300 -19.54 16.65 -152.70
CA ARG A 300 -20.55 16.95 -153.73
C ARG A 300 -20.07 18.01 -154.74
N LYS A 301 -19.40 19.07 -154.27
CA LYS A 301 -18.83 20.10 -155.17
C LYS A 301 -17.73 19.55 -156.07
N ALA A 302 -16.91 18.62 -155.56
CA ALA A 302 -15.90 17.95 -156.36
C ALA A 302 -16.53 17.05 -157.45
N LEU A 303 -17.61 16.34 -157.12
CA LEU A 303 -18.38 15.55 -158.08
C LEU A 303 -19.06 16.43 -159.15
N ASP A 304 -19.61 17.59 -158.76
CA ASP A 304 -20.15 18.57 -159.70
C ASP A 304 -19.07 19.16 -160.63
N ALA A 305 -17.88 19.45 -160.10
CA ALA A 305 -16.75 19.91 -160.92
C ALA A 305 -16.29 18.83 -161.92
N ASP A 306 -16.23 17.57 -161.49
CA ASP A 306 -15.87 16.44 -162.35
C ASP A 306 -16.90 16.23 -163.49
N ARG A 307 -18.19 16.39 -163.18
CA ARG A 307 -19.28 16.40 -164.16
C ARG A 307 -19.14 17.52 -165.20
N ILE A 308 -18.78 18.73 -164.77
CA ILE A 308 -18.59 19.87 -165.69
C ILE A 308 -17.38 19.62 -166.61
N ILE A 309 -16.26 19.14 -166.07
CA ILE A 309 -15.05 18.85 -166.85
C ILE A 309 -15.34 17.78 -167.92
N HIS A 310 -15.98 16.68 -167.52
CA HIS A 310 -16.30 15.60 -168.45
C HIS A 310 -17.29 16.03 -169.54
N SER A 311 -18.34 16.78 -169.19
CA SER A 311 -19.37 17.19 -170.15
C SER A 311 -18.96 18.33 -171.08
N GLN A 312 -18.29 19.38 -170.57
CA GLN A 312 -18.03 20.61 -171.35
C GLN A 312 -16.67 20.62 -172.05
N GLN A 313 -15.61 20.08 -171.44
CA GLN A 313 -14.26 20.15 -172.01
C GLN A 313 -13.89 18.90 -172.82
N LEU A 314 -14.35 17.73 -172.40
CA LEU A 314 -13.92 16.46 -172.99
C LEU A 314 -14.92 15.89 -174.02
N GLY A 315 -16.15 16.41 -174.08
CA GLY A 315 -17.19 15.90 -174.99
C GLY A 315 -17.56 14.43 -174.75
N LEU A 316 -17.24 13.90 -173.56
CA LEU A 316 -17.49 12.52 -173.16
C LEU A 316 -18.73 12.47 -172.25
N PRO A 317 -19.57 11.42 -172.35
CA PRO A 317 -20.63 11.19 -171.37
C PRO A 317 -20.01 10.89 -170.00
N TRP A 318 -20.38 11.67 -168.99
CA TRP A 318 -19.95 11.49 -167.60
C TRP A 318 -20.84 10.50 -166.86
N GLU A 319 -20.25 9.55 -166.14
CA GLU A 319 -20.94 8.62 -165.24
C GLU A 319 -20.37 8.72 -163.81
N GLU A 320 -21.25 8.86 -162.82
CA GLU A 320 -20.89 9.08 -161.42
C GLU A 320 -20.56 7.75 -160.68
N PRO A 321 -19.39 7.62 -160.01
CA PRO A 321 -19.06 6.42 -159.22
C PRO A 321 -19.85 6.33 -157.90
N PRO A 322 -20.23 5.13 -157.42
CA PRO A 322 -21.01 4.98 -156.18
C PRO A 322 -20.14 5.13 -154.90
N TYR A 323 -20.48 6.08 -154.03
CA TYR A 323 -19.81 6.33 -152.74
C TYR A 323 -20.72 6.08 -151.50
N PRO A 324 -20.59 4.93 -150.80
CA PRO A 324 -21.48 4.54 -149.68
C PRO A 324 -21.41 5.45 -148.43
N PHE A 325 -20.33 6.19 -148.23
CA PHE A 325 -20.13 7.05 -147.05
C PHE A 325 -20.98 8.34 -147.08
N LEU A 326 -21.61 8.67 -148.21
CA LEU A 326 -22.49 9.84 -148.32
C LEU A 326 -23.83 9.65 -147.59
N ASN A 327 -24.23 8.41 -147.29
CA ASN A 327 -25.59 8.08 -146.83
C ASN A 327 -25.71 7.67 -145.35
N SER A 328 -24.63 7.68 -144.56
CA SER A 328 -24.71 7.45 -143.12
C SER A 328 -23.90 8.47 -142.34
N VAL A 329 -24.50 9.04 -141.29
CA VAL A 329 -23.89 10.00 -140.37
C VAL A 329 -23.96 9.41 -138.96
N SER A 330 -22.93 8.70 -138.50
CA SER A 330 -22.78 8.39 -137.07
C SER A 330 -21.36 7.88 -136.72
N PRO A 331 -20.71 8.42 -135.67
CA PRO A 331 -19.41 7.96 -135.18
C PRO A 331 -19.47 6.54 -134.57
N LEU A 332 -18.52 5.70 -134.98
CA LEU A 332 -18.28 4.34 -134.49
C LEU A 332 -17.90 4.33 -133.00
N GLN A 333 -18.68 3.63 -132.17
CA GLN A 333 -18.37 3.37 -130.76
C GLN A 333 -17.35 2.24 -130.61
N LEU A 334 -16.17 2.53 -130.06
CA LEU A 334 -15.14 1.53 -129.75
C LEU A 334 -15.17 1.18 -128.24
N ALA A 335 -15.73 0.01 -127.93
CA ALA A 335 -15.33 -1.03 -126.94
C ALA A 335 -14.68 -0.64 -125.58
N LYS A 336 -14.83 -1.34 -124.44
CA LYS A 336 -15.59 -2.50 -123.91
C LYS A 336 -15.35 -2.48 -122.38
N ALA A 337 -16.31 -2.93 -121.56
CA ALA A 337 -16.21 -3.04 -120.10
C ALA A 337 -15.16 -4.09 -119.64
N ARG A 338 -14.28 -3.74 -118.69
CA ARG A 338 -13.24 -4.63 -118.09
C ARG A 338 -13.68 -5.24 -116.75
N ARG A 339 -13.18 -6.45 -116.41
CA ARG A 339 -13.48 -7.24 -115.19
C ARG A 339 -12.53 -6.89 -114.01
N GLY A 340 -12.95 -7.14 -112.76
CA GLY A 340 -12.21 -6.77 -111.54
C GLY A 340 -11.42 -7.91 -110.86
N ALA A 341 -10.31 -7.57 -110.20
CA ALA A 341 -9.28 -8.49 -109.68
C ALA A 341 -9.76 -9.53 -108.64
N THR A 342 -10.67 -9.16 -107.74
CA THR A 342 -11.16 -10.06 -106.67
C THR A 342 -11.98 -11.23 -107.22
N LYS A 343 -12.67 -11.04 -108.34
CA LYS A 343 -13.43 -12.11 -109.02
C LYS A 343 -12.51 -13.14 -109.66
N LEU A 344 -11.36 -12.72 -110.18
CA LEU A 344 -10.36 -13.60 -110.78
C LEU A 344 -9.67 -14.47 -109.70
N ALA A 345 -9.30 -13.87 -108.56
CA ALA A 345 -8.68 -14.58 -107.45
C ALA A 345 -9.60 -15.65 -106.83
N ALA A 346 -10.92 -15.39 -106.79
CA ALA A 346 -11.92 -16.37 -106.35
C ALA A 346 -12.03 -17.60 -107.27
N GLU A 347 -11.82 -17.43 -108.57
CA GLU A 347 -11.87 -18.51 -109.55
C GLU A 347 -10.64 -19.43 -109.44
N VAL A 348 -9.44 -18.85 -109.25
CA VAL A 348 -8.17 -19.59 -109.06
C VAL A 348 -8.18 -20.44 -107.78
N LEU A 349 -8.87 -19.99 -106.72
CA LEU A 349 -8.95 -20.72 -105.44
C LEU A 349 -9.99 -21.87 -105.42
N ARG A 350 -10.87 -21.97 -106.44
CA ARG A 350 -12.00 -22.93 -106.44
C ARG A 350 -11.67 -24.34 -106.98
N GLU A 351 -10.69 -24.49 -107.86
CA GLU A 351 -10.51 -25.70 -108.69
C GLU A 351 -9.60 -26.82 -108.14
N MET A 352 -9.53 -27.09 -106.83
CA MET A 352 -8.75 -28.27 -106.36
C MET A 352 -9.32 -28.94 -105.11
N GLY A 353 -10.65 -29.01 -105.04
CA GLY A 353 -11.41 -29.47 -103.87
C GLY A 353 -12.31 -30.68 -104.05
N SER A 354 -12.24 -31.36 -105.20
CA SER A 354 -13.03 -32.57 -105.48
C SER A 354 -12.16 -33.54 -106.28
N GLY A 355 -11.74 -34.62 -105.62
CA GLY A 355 -11.19 -35.78 -106.32
C GLY A 355 -12.28 -36.42 -107.17
N GLY A 356 -12.04 -36.51 -108.47
CA GLY A 356 -12.95 -37.11 -109.43
C GLY A 356 -12.35 -37.03 -110.83
N LYS A 357 -12.04 -38.20 -111.39
CA LYS A 357 -11.54 -38.40 -112.75
C LYS A 357 -12.50 -37.79 -113.76
N GLU A 358 -12.02 -36.89 -114.62
CA GLU A 358 -12.55 -36.72 -115.98
C GLU A 358 -11.43 -36.44 -116.97
N ASN A 359 -11.61 -37.03 -118.14
CA ASN A 359 -10.74 -37.09 -119.30
C ASN A 359 -10.66 -35.74 -120.04
N PRO A 360 -9.64 -35.53 -120.90
CA PRO A 360 -9.12 -34.21 -121.24
C PRO A 360 -9.87 -33.61 -122.45
N ALA A 361 -10.97 -32.94 -122.19
CA ALA A 361 -11.63 -32.07 -123.16
C ALA A 361 -12.37 -30.96 -122.40
N LYS A 362 -12.12 -29.69 -122.76
CA LYS A 362 -12.60 -28.44 -122.11
C LYS A 362 -11.73 -27.89 -120.96
N ALA A 363 -10.43 -28.16 -120.96
CA ALA A 363 -9.48 -27.57 -120.01
C ALA A 363 -8.52 -26.52 -120.60
N GLU A 364 -8.44 -26.36 -121.93
CA GLU A 364 -7.43 -25.48 -122.57
C GLU A 364 -7.92 -24.10 -123.02
N ASP A 365 -9.24 -23.82 -122.98
CA ASP A 365 -9.80 -22.56 -123.51
C ASP A 365 -10.40 -21.62 -122.42
N ARG A 366 -9.96 -21.81 -121.17
CA ARG A 366 -10.38 -21.01 -119.99
C ARG A 366 -9.19 -20.51 -119.17
N LEU A 367 -8.06 -20.28 -119.83
CA LEU A 367 -6.74 -20.22 -119.18
C LEU A 367 -5.78 -19.17 -119.77
N ALA A 368 -6.30 -18.10 -120.37
CA ALA A 368 -5.49 -17.01 -120.95
C ALA A 368 -5.32 -15.78 -120.02
N ALA A 369 -5.78 -15.87 -118.77
CA ALA A 369 -5.75 -14.79 -117.79
C ALA A 369 -4.73 -15.08 -116.68
N LEU A 370 -3.53 -15.53 -117.05
CA LEU A 370 -2.28 -15.58 -116.28
C LEU A 370 -1.22 -16.05 -117.28
N ARG A 371 -0.81 -15.15 -118.19
CA ARG A 371 0.17 -15.45 -119.23
C ARG A 371 1.40 -16.12 -118.59
N ASN A 372 1.64 -17.37 -118.97
CA ASN A 372 2.84 -18.19 -118.71
C ASN A 372 3.09 -18.68 -117.27
N ILE A 373 2.07 -18.79 -116.41
CA ILE A 373 2.25 -19.24 -115.01
C ILE A 373 1.32 -20.41 -114.67
N SER A 374 1.85 -21.48 -114.07
CA SER A 374 1.03 -22.63 -113.66
C SER A 374 0.00 -22.22 -112.59
N LYS A 375 -1.26 -22.65 -112.73
CA LYS A 375 -2.34 -22.36 -111.75
C LYS A 375 -1.96 -22.77 -110.32
N ALA A 376 -1.20 -23.85 -110.17
CA ALA A 376 -0.72 -24.33 -108.87
C ALA A 376 0.26 -23.33 -108.21
N THR A 377 1.14 -22.72 -109.02
CA THR A 377 2.09 -21.69 -108.56
C THR A 377 1.36 -20.41 -108.17
N ALA A 378 0.41 -19.94 -108.99
CA ALA A 378 -0.38 -18.74 -108.70
C ALA A 378 -1.21 -18.90 -107.41
N LYS A 379 -1.84 -20.06 -107.21
CA LYS A 379 -2.55 -20.39 -105.96
C LYS A 379 -1.62 -20.38 -104.75
N ARG A 380 -0.42 -20.97 -104.84
CA ARG A 380 0.55 -21.00 -103.75
C ARG A 380 0.99 -19.58 -103.38
N ILE A 381 1.21 -18.71 -104.37
CA ILE A 381 1.55 -17.30 -104.14
C ILE A 381 0.40 -16.58 -103.44
N LEU A 382 -0.84 -16.75 -103.88
CA LEU A 382 -2.01 -16.13 -103.22
C LEU A 382 -2.24 -16.64 -101.79
N GLU A 383 -2.00 -17.93 -101.52
CA GLU A 383 -2.04 -18.50 -100.17
C GLU A 383 -0.92 -17.92 -99.28
N LEU A 384 0.32 -17.86 -99.78
CA LEU A 384 1.45 -17.27 -99.06
C LEU A 384 1.25 -15.79 -98.79
N VAL A 385 0.75 -15.03 -99.75
CA VAL A 385 0.41 -13.62 -99.55
C VAL A 385 -0.65 -13.48 -98.45
N SER A 386 -1.71 -14.29 -98.46
CA SER A 386 -2.73 -14.28 -97.39
C SER A 386 -2.18 -14.66 -96.01
N ASP A 387 -1.20 -15.57 -95.94
CA ASP A 387 -0.65 -16.06 -94.67
C ASP A 387 0.40 -15.10 -94.09
N GLU A 388 1.32 -14.59 -94.91
CA GLU A 388 2.45 -13.76 -94.47
C GLU A 388 2.10 -12.26 -94.40
N SER A 389 1.15 -11.77 -95.20
CA SER A 389 0.76 -10.33 -95.19
C SER A 389 -0.40 -10.02 -94.23
N GLY A 390 -0.52 -10.79 -93.14
CA GLY A 390 -1.53 -10.58 -92.10
C GLY A 390 -1.45 -9.24 -91.37
N PHE A 391 -0.31 -8.54 -91.44
CA PHE A 391 -0.15 -7.20 -90.88
C PHE A 391 -0.94 -6.11 -91.64
N LEU A 392 -1.33 -6.37 -92.89
CA LEU A 392 -2.14 -5.46 -93.71
C LEU A 392 -3.65 -5.59 -93.44
N VAL A 393 -4.06 -6.53 -92.59
CA VAL A 393 -5.46 -6.76 -92.21
C VAL A 393 -5.71 -6.11 -90.86
N GLU A 394 -6.77 -5.29 -90.76
CA GLU A 394 -7.13 -4.60 -89.51
C GLU A 394 -7.32 -5.60 -88.36
N ARG A 395 -6.75 -5.28 -87.18
CA ARG A 395 -6.75 -6.16 -85.99
C ARG A 395 -8.16 -6.55 -85.54
N GLU A 396 -9.15 -5.71 -85.77
CA GLU A 396 -10.55 -5.97 -85.43
C GLU A 396 -11.18 -7.06 -86.31
N LEU A 397 -10.70 -7.23 -87.55
CA LEU A 397 -11.17 -8.26 -88.49
C LEU A 397 -10.56 -9.66 -88.20
N LEU A 398 -9.42 -9.74 -87.50
CA LEU A 398 -8.74 -11.00 -87.22
C LEU A 398 -9.53 -11.93 -86.26
N ARG A 399 -10.30 -11.37 -85.32
CA ARG A 399 -11.13 -12.16 -84.37
C ARG A 399 -12.28 -12.90 -85.08
N PRO A 400 -13.11 -12.26 -85.93
CA PRO A 400 -14.16 -12.94 -86.70
C PRO A 400 -13.62 -13.91 -87.76
N LEU A 401 -12.49 -13.62 -88.39
CA LEU A 401 -11.91 -14.46 -89.46
C LEU A 401 -11.52 -15.88 -88.99
N GLY A 402 -11.33 -16.07 -87.68
CA GLY A 402 -11.04 -17.37 -87.05
C GLY A 402 -12.18 -18.39 -87.14
N THR A 403 -13.44 -17.95 -87.23
CA THR A 403 -14.64 -18.81 -87.27
C THR A 403 -15.03 -19.25 -88.69
N LEU A 404 -14.42 -18.65 -89.71
CA LEU A 404 -14.65 -18.98 -91.12
C LEU A 404 -13.76 -20.13 -91.61
N GLY A 405 -14.30 -20.98 -92.49
CA GLY A 405 -13.56 -22.05 -93.16
C GLY A 405 -12.40 -21.52 -94.02
N ARG A 406 -11.30 -22.30 -94.11
CA ARG A 406 -9.99 -21.90 -94.65
C ARG A 406 -10.06 -21.10 -95.97
N ARG A 407 -10.90 -21.52 -96.93
CA ARG A 407 -11.02 -20.85 -98.23
C ARG A 407 -11.66 -19.47 -98.16
N LYS A 408 -12.73 -19.32 -97.37
CA LYS A 408 -13.41 -18.02 -97.19
C LYS A 408 -12.50 -17.04 -96.43
N ARG A 409 -11.71 -17.54 -95.49
CA ARG A 409 -10.71 -16.75 -94.77
C ARG A 409 -9.65 -16.17 -95.71
N ILE A 410 -9.11 -16.97 -96.62
CA ILE A 410 -8.10 -16.53 -97.59
C ILE A 410 -8.68 -15.45 -98.52
N LEU A 411 -9.91 -15.61 -99.00
CA LEU A 411 -10.54 -14.63 -99.90
C LEU A 411 -10.79 -13.27 -99.24
N VAL A 412 -11.32 -13.25 -98.01
CA VAL A 412 -11.58 -11.99 -97.29
C VAL A 412 -10.27 -11.29 -96.91
N LYS A 413 -9.24 -12.06 -96.54
CA LYS A 413 -7.89 -11.53 -96.35
C LYS A 413 -7.36 -10.92 -97.64
N LEU A 414 -7.41 -11.65 -98.75
CA LEU A 414 -6.94 -11.17 -100.05
C LEU A 414 -7.71 -9.93 -100.53
N GLU A 415 -9.01 -9.83 -100.28
CA GLU A 415 -9.79 -8.64 -100.60
C GLU A 415 -9.33 -7.42 -99.79
N SER A 416 -9.05 -7.61 -98.51
CA SER A 416 -8.49 -6.56 -97.64
C SER A 416 -7.07 -6.17 -98.06
N ILE A 417 -6.24 -7.16 -98.38
CA ILE A 417 -4.86 -6.96 -98.86
C ILE A 417 -4.85 -6.27 -100.23
N PHE A 418 -5.71 -6.66 -101.17
CA PHE A 418 -5.83 -6.03 -102.47
C PHE A 418 -6.36 -4.59 -102.37
N ALA A 419 -7.27 -4.32 -101.43
CA ALA A 419 -7.68 -2.96 -101.14
C ALA A 419 -6.52 -2.12 -100.57
N ALA A 420 -5.73 -2.68 -99.66
CA ALA A 420 -4.55 -2.01 -99.09
C ALA A 420 -3.44 -1.77 -100.12
N LEU A 421 -3.23 -2.72 -101.05
CA LEU A 421 -2.20 -2.66 -102.10
C LEU A 421 -2.70 -2.04 -103.42
N GLN A 422 -3.94 -1.57 -103.47
CA GLN A 422 -4.58 -0.96 -104.67
C GLN A 422 -4.60 -1.88 -105.92
N ILE A 423 -4.83 -3.18 -105.72
CA ILE A 423 -4.93 -4.16 -106.81
C ILE A 423 -6.40 -4.28 -107.23
N HIS A 424 -6.76 -3.65 -108.34
CA HIS A 424 -8.16 -3.51 -108.76
C HIS A 424 -8.48 -4.20 -110.09
N SER A 425 -7.50 -4.31 -110.99
CA SER A 425 -7.66 -4.89 -112.33
C SER A 425 -6.99 -6.26 -112.48
N GLU A 426 -7.39 -6.99 -113.52
CA GLU A 426 -6.78 -8.26 -113.91
C GLU A 426 -5.28 -8.10 -114.22
N ASP A 427 -4.90 -6.97 -114.83
CA ASP A 427 -3.49 -6.65 -115.16
C ASP A 427 -2.64 -6.43 -113.89
N ASP A 428 -3.20 -5.80 -112.85
CA ASP A 428 -2.48 -5.57 -111.58
C ASP A 428 -2.19 -6.88 -110.86
N LEU A 429 -3.15 -7.82 -110.91
CA LEU A 429 -2.97 -9.15 -110.33
C LEU A 429 -1.90 -9.94 -111.11
N HIS A 430 -1.80 -9.74 -112.42
CA HIS A 430 -0.70 -10.33 -113.21
C HIS A 430 0.66 -9.78 -112.82
N GLN A 431 0.79 -8.46 -112.66
CA GLN A 431 2.05 -7.85 -112.24
C GLN A 431 2.51 -8.36 -110.86
N LEU A 432 1.58 -8.54 -109.92
CA LEU A 432 1.89 -9.09 -108.60
C LEU A 432 2.49 -10.51 -108.71
N VAL A 433 1.85 -11.39 -109.47
CA VAL A 433 2.32 -12.78 -109.59
C VAL A 433 3.64 -12.84 -110.38
N GLU A 434 3.82 -12.00 -111.40
CA GLU A 434 5.07 -11.92 -112.16
C GLU A 434 6.24 -11.41 -111.29
N PHE A 435 6.00 -10.45 -110.39
CA PHE A 435 7.01 -9.94 -109.46
C PHE A 435 7.59 -11.05 -108.57
N PHE A 436 6.73 -11.86 -107.93
CA PHE A 436 7.18 -12.95 -107.06
C PHE A 436 7.97 -14.03 -107.82
N LEU A 437 7.66 -14.26 -109.10
CA LEU A 437 8.40 -15.20 -109.93
C LEU A 437 9.78 -14.66 -110.33
N LYS A 438 9.89 -13.37 -110.67
CA LYS A 438 11.18 -12.72 -110.94
C LYS A 438 12.07 -12.69 -109.71
N TYR A 439 11.51 -12.41 -108.53
CA TYR A 439 12.25 -12.42 -107.26
C TYR A 439 12.82 -13.81 -106.95
N LYS A 440 12.03 -14.88 -107.13
CA LYS A 440 12.51 -16.26 -106.94
C LYS A 440 13.63 -16.63 -107.92
N ALA A 441 13.58 -16.14 -109.16
CA ALA A 441 14.64 -16.38 -110.14
C ALA A 441 15.95 -15.64 -109.79
N GLN A 442 15.87 -14.49 -109.10
CA GLN A 442 17.04 -13.72 -108.65
C GLN A 442 17.70 -14.28 -107.38
N GLU A 443 16.95 -14.84 -106.43
CA GLU A 443 17.53 -15.53 -105.25
C GLU A 443 18.28 -16.82 -105.60
N VAL A 444 17.83 -17.56 -106.63
CA VAL A 444 18.50 -18.80 -107.08
C VAL A 444 19.78 -18.51 -107.89
N ALA A 445 19.89 -17.33 -108.50
CA ALA A 445 21.09 -16.89 -109.23
C ALA A 445 22.15 -16.21 -108.33
N GLY A 446 21.77 -15.75 -107.14
CA GLY A 446 22.69 -15.14 -106.15
C GLY A 446 23.17 -16.10 -105.05
N GLY A 447 22.78 -17.37 -105.11
CA GLY A 447 23.07 -18.40 -104.10
C GLY A 447 23.82 -19.64 -104.63
N GLN A 448 24.61 -19.48 -105.70
CA GLN A 448 25.60 -20.46 -106.17
C GLN A 448 27.02 -19.92 -106.02
#